data_AF-A0A1Y1T7F9-F1
#
_entry.id   AF-A0A1Y1T7F9-F1
#
_cell.length_a   1.000
_cell.length_b   1.000
_cell.length_c   1.000
_cell.angle_alpha   90.00
_cell.angle_beta   90.00
_cell.angle_gamma   90.00
#
_symmetry.space_group_name_H-M   'P 1'
#
loop_
_entity.id
_entity.type
_entity.pdbx_description
1 polymer ?
#
loop_
_entity_poly.entity_id
_entity_poly.type
_entity_poly.pdbx_seq_one_letter_code
_entity_poly.pdbx_strand_id
1 'polypeptide(L)' 'MDIQATKLHLLKVILENDNKAFIQKIAEFVKNEQPDFWNNLSKPQQEEIDLGIKQLEEGKRIPYDSVLNKIME' A
#
# COMPACT_ATOMS: atom_id res chain seq x y z
N MET A 1 -15.91 -26.21 -1.95
CA MET A 1 -15.23 -25.78 -0.72
C MET A 1 -16.17 -24.84 0.02
N ASP A 2 -16.45 -25.10 1.30
CA ASP A 2 -17.19 -24.13 2.12
C ASP A 2 -16.22 -23.02 2.55
N ILE A 3 -16.40 -21.83 1.98
CA ILE A 3 -15.53 -20.68 2.22
C ILE A 3 -15.61 -20.21 3.68
N GLN A 4 -16.77 -20.31 4.33
CA GLN A 4 -16.93 -19.89 5.71
C GLN A 4 -16.25 -20.85 6.66
N ALA A 5 -16.43 -22.16 6.43
CA ALA A 5 -15.71 -23.18 7.18
C ALA A 5 -14.19 -23.04 7.03
N THR A 6 -13.72 -22.72 5.82
CA THR A 6 -12.29 -22.52 5.53
C THR A 6 -11.73 -21.31 6.27
N LYS A 7 -12.45 -20.18 6.29
CA LYS A 7 -12.03 -18.97 7.02
C LYS A 7 -11.89 -19.23 8.53
N LEU A 8 -12.87 -19.91 9.12
CA LEU A 8 -12.85 -20.25 10.54
C LEU A 8 -11.69 -21.18 10.89
N HIS A 9 -11.41 -22.17 10.03
CA HIS A 9 -10.29 -23.07 10.20
C HIS A 9 -8.94 -22.33 10.18
N LEU A 10 -8.73 -21.46 9.19
CA LEU A 10 -7.50 -20.65 9.09
C LEU A 10 -7.32 -19.73 10.31
N LEU A 11 -8.40 -19.08 10.77
CA LEU A 11 -8.36 -18.23 11.96
C LEU A 11 -7.94 -19.03 13.20
N LYS A 12 -8.51 -20.22 13.38
CA LYS A 12 -8.17 -21.11 14.50
C LYS A 12 -6.69 -21.51 14.46
N VAL A 13 -6.18 -21.92 13.30
CA VAL A 13 -4.76 -22.27 13.13
C VAL A 13 -3.83 -21.10 13.47
N ILE A 14 -4.22 -19.86 13.14
CA ILE A 14 -3.43 -18.67 13.48
C ILE A 14 -3.45 -18.40 14.99
N LEU A 15 -4.63 -18.47 15.62
CA LEU A 15 -4.80 -18.16 17.05
C LEU A 15 -4.13 -19.19 17.98
N GLU A 16 -4.06 -20.45 17.56
CA GLU A 16 -3.45 -21.54 18.34
C GLU A 16 -1.93 -21.70 18.12
N ASN A 17 -1.33 -20.85 17.27
CA ASN A 17 0.06 -21.00 16.85
C ASN A 17 0.97 -19.88 17.37
N ASP A 18 1.90 -20.25 18.25
CA ASP A 18 2.86 -19.32 18.85
C ASP A 18 4.18 -19.17 18.04
N ASN A 19 4.31 -19.85 16.90
CA ASN A 19 5.51 -19.75 16.07
C ASN A 19 5.56 -18.38 15.37
N LYS A 20 6.36 -17.48 15.94
CA LYS A 20 6.57 -16.11 15.45
C LYS A 20 6.92 -16.04 13.95
N ALA A 21 7.75 -16.95 13.45
CA ALA A 21 8.17 -16.94 12.04
C ALA A 21 7.02 -17.32 11.10
N PHE A 22 6.14 -18.22 11.52
CA PHE A 22 4.92 -18.56 10.78
C PHE A 22 3.95 -17.36 10.75
N ILE A 23 3.66 -16.77 11.91
CA ILE A 23 2.75 -15.62 12.01
C ILE A 23 3.23 -14.44 11.16
N GLN A 24 4.55 -14.17 11.17
CA GLN A 24 5.13 -13.09 10.36
C GLN A 24 4.94 -13.31 8.86
N LYS A 25 5.16 -14.54 8.36
CA LYS A 25 4.94 -14.88 6.94
C LYS A 25 3.48 -14.69 6.51
N ILE A 26 2.53 -15.08 7.37
CA ILE A 26 1.10 -14.89 7.08
C ILE A 26 0.74 -13.40 7.06
N ALA A 27 1.28 -12.61 7.98
CA ALA A 27 1.07 -11.16 8.00
C ALA A 27 1.60 -10.48 6.73
N GLU A 28 2.81 -10.86 6.28
CA GLU A 28 3.39 -10.37 5.03
C GLU A 28 2.55 -10.77 3.82
N PHE A 29 2.10 -12.02 3.76
CA PHE A 29 1.21 -12.51 2.70
C PHE A 29 -0.09 -11.68 2.63
N VAL A 30 -0.78 -11.50 3.76
CA VAL A 30 -2.03 -10.71 3.81
C VAL A 30 -1.80 -9.25 3.43
N LYS A 31 -0.66 -8.66 3.83
CA LYS A 31 -0.29 -7.30 3.44
C LYS A 31 -0.08 -7.17 1.93
N ASN A 32 0.49 -8.19 1.29
CA ASN A 32 0.76 -8.19 -0.15
C ASN A 32 -0.48 -8.53 -1.00
N GLU A 33 -1.49 -9.17 -0.41
CA GLU A 33 -2.80 -9.42 -1.03
C GLU A 33 -3.74 -8.21 -0.98
N GLN A 34 -3.41 -7.18 -0.18
CA GLN A 34 -4.09 -5.89 -0.30
C GLN A 34 -3.78 -5.32 -1.68
N PRO A 35 -4.79 -4.89 -2.46
CA PRO A 35 -4.54 -4.28 -3.75
C PRO A 35 -3.57 -3.12 -3.55
N ASP A 36 -2.49 -3.12 -4.35
CA ASP A 36 -1.49 -2.07 -4.40
C ASP A 36 -2.20 -0.72 -4.29
N PHE A 37 -1.69 0.19 -3.45
CA PHE A 37 -2.32 1.50 -3.21
C PHE A 37 -2.67 2.21 -4.52
N TRP A 38 -1.85 2.00 -5.55
CA TRP A 38 -2.09 2.43 -6.93
C TRP A 38 -3.50 2.07 -7.44
N ASN A 39 -3.96 0.86 -7.18
CA ASN A 39 -5.28 0.35 -7.61
C ASN A 39 -6.44 0.94 -6.80
N ASN A 40 -6.16 1.59 -5.67
CA ASN A 40 -7.16 2.30 -4.87
C ASN A 40 -7.29 3.79 -5.25
N LEU A 41 -6.43 4.29 -6.14
CA LEU A 41 -6.51 5.66 -6.66
C LEU A 41 -7.58 5.77 -7.74
N SER A 42 -8.31 6.90 -7.75
CA SER A 42 -9.18 7.25 -8.87
C SER A 42 -8.35 7.56 -10.12
N LYS A 43 -8.94 7.41 -11.32
CA LYS A 43 -8.26 7.74 -12.58
C LYS A 43 -7.63 9.15 -12.59
N PRO A 44 -8.31 10.21 -12.13
CA PRO A 44 -7.69 11.53 -12.07
C PRO A 44 -6.45 11.60 -11.16
N GLN A 45 -6.45 10.87 -10.04
CA GLN A 45 -5.29 10.81 -9.14
C GLN A 45 -4.11 10.07 -9.76
N GLN A 46 -4.38 8.97 -10.49
CA GLN A 46 -3.35 8.26 -11.24
C GLN A 46 -2.75 9.16 -12.33
N GLU A 47 -3.60 9.84 -13.11
CA GLU A 47 -3.18 10.78 -14.16
C GLU A 47 -2.35 11.95 -13.61
N GLU A 48 -2.70 12.49 -12.44
CA GLU A 48 -1.95 13.57 -11.78
C GLU A 48 -0.56 13.10 -11.32
N ILE A 49 -0.47 11.89 -10.76
CA ILE A 49 0.82 11.30 -10.35
C ILE A 49 1.70 11.02 -11.57
N ASP A 50 1.14 10.44 -12.63
CA ASP A 50 1.87 10.18 -13.88
C ASP A 50 2.39 11.47 -14.52
N LEU A 51 1.58 12.53 -14.50
CA LEU A 51 1.99 13.86 -14.95
C LEU A 51 3.14 14.41 -14.09
N GLY A 52 3.05 14.27 -12.77
CA GLY A 52 4.11 14.69 -11.84
C GLY A 52 5.43 13.97 -12.12
N ILE A 53 5.40 12.65 -12.32
CA ILE A 53 6.58 11.85 -12.67
C ILE A 53 7.20 12.36 -13.98
N LYS A 54 6.39 12.56 -15.03
CA LYS A 54 6.86 13.09 -16.31
C LYS A 54 7.51 14.47 -16.16
N GLN A 55 6.93 15.35 -15.35
CA GLN A 55 7.50 16.66 -15.06
C GLN A 55 8.86 16.55 -14.35
N LEU A 56 9.00 15.64 -13.38
CA LEU A 56 10.27 15.39 -12.70
C LEU A 56 11.35 14.89 -13.67
N GLU A 57 11.01 13.97 -14.58
CA GLU A 57 11.90 13.46 -15.63
C GLU A 57 12.34 14.56 -16.59
N GLU A 58 11.44 15.48 -16.94
CA GLU A 58 11.72 16.68 -17.74
C GLU A 58 12.50 17.76 -16.95
N GLY A 59 12.85 17.50 -15.68
CA GLY A 59 13.57 18.44 -14.82
C GLY A 59 12.71 19.59 -14.28
N LYS A 60 11.39 19.56 -14.51
CA LYS A 60 10.41 20.53 -14.00
C LYS A 60 10.12 20.24 -12.54
N ARG A 61 11.10 20.51 -11.68
CA ARG A 61 11.02 20.31 -10.24
C ARG A 61 11.47 21.54 -9.50
N ILE A 62 10.89 21.76 -8.33
CA ILE A 62 11.34 22.75 -7.36
C ILE A 62 11.73 22.03 -6.07
N PRO A 63 12.76 22.51 -5.35
CA PRO A 63 13.13 21.92 -4.07
C PRO A 63 11.96 21.98 -3.08
N TYR A 64 11.81 20.92 -2.30
CA TYR A 64 10.75 20.81 -1.30
C TYR A 64 10.75 21.97 -0.30
N ASP A 65 11.93 22.38 0.18
CA ASP A 65 12.07 23.50 1.11
C ASP A 65 11.56 24.83 0.50
N SER A 66 11.72 25.01 -0.82
CA SER A 66 11.20 26.19 -1.53
C SER A 66 9.68 26.21 -1.59
N VAL A 67 9.03 25.04 -1.67
CA VAL A 67 7.57 24.90 -1.60
C VAL A 67 7.07 25.22 -0.20
N LEU A 68 7.70 24.63 0.82
CA LEU A 68 7.33 24.81 2.21
C LEU A 68 7.38 26.28 2.64
N ASN A 69 8.46 26.98 2.30
CA ASN A 69 8.61 28.40 2.62
C ASN A 69 7.50 29.25 2.01
N LYS A 70 6.99 28.88 0.83
CA LYS A 70 5.93 29.62 0.12
C LYS A 70 4.53 29.38 0.69
N ILE A 71 4.30 28.24 1.36
CA ILE A 71 3.00 27.88 1.93
C ILE A 71 2.87 28.35 3.38
N MET A 72 3.99 28.55 4.07
CA MET A 72 4.03 28.99 5.47
C MET A 72 4.16 30.52 5.65
N GLU A 73 4.21 31.29 4.56
CA GLU A 73 4.03 32.76 4.55
C GLU A 73 2.54 33.14 4.46
#